data_AF-A0A834YVC1-F1
#
_entry.id   AF-A0A834YVC1-F1
#
_cell.length_a   1.000
_cell.length_b   1.000
_cell.length_c   1.000
_cell.angle_alpha   90.00
_cell.angle_beta   90.00
_cell.angle_gamma   90.00
#
_symmetry.space_group_name_H-M   'P 1'
#
loop_
_entity.id
_entity.type
_entity.pdbx_description
1 polymer ?
#
loop_
_entity_poly.entity_id
_entity_poly.type
_entity_poly.pdbx_seq_one_letter_code
_entity_poly.pdbx_strand_id
1 'polypeptide(L)'
;MGNAASMVNQISCGSKQSNSSAQPLTSDTVIEVSIDIPFAFRAIPVEAIESTGTQVLEQILRIMLPRFMAQLVKDYQAWASGDASRQPLGTGQI
;
A
#
# COMPACT_ATOMS: atom_id res chain seq x y z
N MET A 1 10.28 -0.33 24.62
CA MET A 1 8.94 0.00 24.10
C MET A 1 9.13 0.33 22.63
N GLY A 2 8.53 -0.49 21.76
CA GLY A 2 8.88 -0.55 20.35
C GLY A 2 7.66 -0.20 19.51
N ASN A 3 7.85 0.69 18.55
CA ASN A 3 6.84 0.96 17.53
C ASN A 3 6.62 -0.34 16.73
N ALA A 4 5.37 -0.64 16.43
CA ALA A 4 5.00 -1.80 15.61
C ALA A 4 4.21 -1.34 14.39
N ALA A 5 4.48 -1.97 13.25
CA ALA A 5 3.72 -1.78 12.03
C ALA A 5 3.43 -3.15 11.41
N SER A 6 2.21 -3.33 10.93
CA SER A 6 1.76 -4.54 10.23
C SER A 6 1.08 -4.14 8.93
N MET A 7 1.29 -4.92 7.87
CA MET A 7 0.62 -4.74 6.59
C MET A 7 0.16 -6.09 6.05
N VAL A 8 -1.11 -6.16 5.65
CA VAL A 8 -1.68 -7.32 4.96
C VAL A 8 -2.25 -6.84 3.63
N ASN A 9 -1.78 -7.42 2.52
CA ASN A 9 -2.32 -7.20 1.19
C ASN A 9 -2.98 -8.49 0.68
N GLN A 10 -4.29 -8.43 0.47
CA GLN A 10 -5.07 -9.53 -0.10
C GLN A 10 -5.30 -9.23 -1.59
N ILE A 11 -4.81 -10.12 -2.44
CA ILE A 11 -4.94 -9.99 -3.89
C ILE A 11 -5.92 -11.06 -4.39
N SER A 12 -6.91 -10.64 -5.17
CA SER A 12 -7.87 -11.53 -5.82
C SER A 12 -7.95 -11.23 -7.32
N CYS A 13 -8.20 -12.28 -8.10
CA CYS A 13 -8.38 -12.17 -9.54
C CYS A 13 -9.85 -12.44 -9.88
N GLY A 14 -10.49 -11.49 -10.56
CA GLY A 14 -11.89 -11.61 -10.97
C GLY A 14 -12.08 -12.63 -12.09
N SER A 15 -13.26 -13.26 -12.11
CA SER A 15 -13.67 -14.09 -13.25
C SER A 15 -13.82 -13.23 -14.50
N LYS A 16 -13.41 -13.75 -15.67
CA LYS A 16 -13.62 -13.07 -16.95
C LYS A 16 -15.11 -12.74 -17.13
N GLN A 17 -15.42 -11.47 -17.27
CA GLN A 17 -16.72 -11.06 -17.79
C GLN A 17 -16.72 -11.40 -19.29
N SER A 18 -17.82 -11.95 -19.80
CA SER A 18 -17.96 -12.54 -21.15
C SER A 18 -17.33 -11.76 -22.32
N ASN A 19 -17.07 -10.46 -22.16
CA ASN A 19 -16.62 -9.55 -23.21
C ASN A 19 -15.29 -8.82 -22.91
N SER A 20 -14.57 -9.16 -21.83
CA SER A 20 -13.26 -8.53 -21.53
C SER A 20 -12.08 -9.44 -21.89
N SER A 21 -11.10 -8.88 -22.59
CA SER A 21 -9.82 -9.55 -22.88
C SER A 21 -8.91 -9.62 -21.64
N ALA A 22 -9.14 -8.76 -20.64
CA ALA A 22 -8.36 -8.67 -19.40
C ALA A 22 -9.20 -9.11 -18.18
N GLN A 23 -8.55 -9.79 -17.22
CA GLN A 23 -9.13 -10.09 -15.91
C GLN A 23 -8.77 -8.99 -14.91
N PRO A 24 -9.73 -8.44 -14.16
CA PRO A 24 -9.43 -7.44 -13.14
C PRO A 24 -8.71 -8.10 -11.97
N LEU A 25 -7.59 -7.48 -11.55
CA LEU A 25 -6.94 -7.77 -10.28
C LEU A 25 -7.42 -6.75 -9.25
N THR A 26 -7.94 -7.23 -8.13
CA THR A 26 -8.34 -6.41 -7.00
C THR A 26 -7.37 -6.65 -5.85
N SER A 27 -6.95 -5.57 -5.20
CA SER A 27 -6.02 -5.61 -4.08
C SER A 27 -6.59 -4.80 -2.92
N ASP A 28 -6.84 -5.48 -1.82
CA ASP A 28 -7.30 -4.89 -0.56
C ASP A 28 -6.12 -4.88 0.42
N THR A 29 -5.72 -3.70 0.88
CA THR A 29 -4.57 -3.55 1.77
C THR A 29 -5.00 -2.91 3.09
N VAL A 30 -4.64 -3.55 4.19
CA VAL A 30 -4.80 -3.02 5.55
C VAL A 30 -3.41 -2.72 6.13
N ILE A 31 -3.25 -1.51 6.66
CA ILE A 31 -2.02 -1.04 7.30
C ILE A 31 -2.38 -0.66 8.73
N GLU A 32 -1.73 -1.31 9.70
CA GLU A 32 -1.86 -1.02 11.12
C GLU A 32 -0.56 -0.43 11.65
N VAL A 33 -0.66 0.71 12.33
CA VAL A 33 0.48 1.43 12.91
C VAL A 33 0.18 1.69 14.37
N SER A 34 1.02 1.16 15.26
CA SER A 34 0.91 1.38 16.70
C SER A 34 2.05 2.28 17.18
N ILE A 35 1.69 3.40 17.80
CA ILE A 35 2.63 4.40 18.31
C ILE A 35 2.38 4.58 19.81
N ASP A 36 3.41 4.35 20.61
CA ASP A 36 3.37 4.67 22.04
C ASP A 36 3.56 6.18 22.22
N ILE A 37 2.59 6.85 22.87
CA ILE A 37 2.68 8.28 23.18
C ILE A 37 3.48 8.46 24.48
N PRO A 38 4.63 9.17 24.46
CA PRO A 38 5.41 9.42 25.68
C PRO A 38 4.62 10.25 26.70
N PHE A 39 4.91 10.06 27.99
CA PHE A 39 4.24 10.74 29.10
C PHE A 39 4.18 12.28 28.95
N ALA A 40 5.24 12.88 28.39
CA ALA A 40 5.32 14.33 28.18
C ALA A 40 4.24 14.91 27.24
N PHE A 41 3.60 14.07 26.42
CA PHE A 41 2.57 14.48 25.47
C PHE A 41 1.14 14.17 25.93
N ARG A 42 0.94 13.65 27.16
CA ARG A 42 -0.40 13.35 27.71
C ARG A 42 -1.29 14.58 27.92
N ALA A 43 -0.73 15.79 27.91
CA ALA A 43 -1.48 17.03 27.96
C ALA A 43 -2.15 17.39 26.62
N ILE A 44 -1.74 16.75 25.53
CA ILE A 44 -2.37 16.91 24.22
C ILE A 44 -3.58 15.96 24.17
N PRO A 45 -4.77 16.42 23.77
CA PRO A 45 -5.92 15.55 23.57
C PRO A 45 -5.59 14.40 22.62
N VAL A 46 -5.96 13.18 22.99
CA VAL A 46 -5.69 11.96 22.19
C VAL A 46 -6.22 12.11 20.77
N GLU A 47 -7.43 12.65 20.63
CA GLU A 47 -8.10 12.95 19.35
C GLU A 47 -7.25 13.86 18.44
N ALA A 48 -6.52 14.82 19.00
CA ALA A 48 -5.65 15.71 18.24
C ALA A 48 -4.38 14.98 17.75
N ILE A 49 -3.86 14.04 18.54
CA ILE A 49 -2.72 13.18 18.14
C ILE A 49 -3.16 12.20 17.05
N GLU A 50 -4.30 11.54 17.23
CA GLU A 50 -4.85 10.58 16.27
C GLU A 50 -5.19 11.24 14.93
N SER A 51 -5.83 12.41 14.95
CA SER A 51 -6.14 13.16 13.72
C SER A 51 -4.89 13.62 12.97
N THR A 52 -3.89 14.14 13.69
CA THR A 52 -2.60 14.52 13.09
C THR A 52 -1.88 13.31 12.49
N GLY A 53 -1.84 12.18 13.22
CA GLY A 53 -1.26 10.93 12.74
C GLY A 53 -1.97 10.39 11.49
N THR A 54 -3.30 10.43 11.49
CA THR A 54 -4.14 10.06 10.34
C THR A 54 -3.81 10.94 9.13
N GLN A 55 -3.75 12.25 9.33
CA GLN A 55 -3.46 13.20 8.25
C GLN A 55 -2.08 12.99 7.63
N VAL A 56 -1.06 12.69 8.44
CA VAL A 56 0.28 12.34 7.95
C VAL A 56 0.25 11.03 7.16
N LEU A 57 -0.39 9.99 7.69
CA LEU A 57 -0.50 8.70 7.02
C LEU A 57 -1.24 8.82 5.68
N GLU A 58 -2.34 9.58 5.65
CA GLU A 58 -3.09 9.88 4.42
C GLU A 58 -2.22 10.57 3.36
N GLN A 59 -1.40 11.56 3.75
CA GLN A 59 -0.51 12.23 2.80
C GLN A 59 0.55 11.29 2.22
N ILE A 60 1.13 10.43 3.07
CA ILE A 60 2.09 9.41 2.62
C ILE A 60 1.42 8.45 1.65
N LEU A 61 0.24 7.93 1.99
CA LEU A 61 -0.50 6.99 1.14
C LEU A 61 -0.91 7.63 -0.19
N ARG A 62 -1.32 8.90 -0.19
CA ARG A 62 -1.69 9.63 -1.41
C ARG A 62 -0.55 9.71 -2.42
N ILE A 63 0.70 9.69 -1.95
CA ILE A 63 1.89 9.71 -2.80
C ILE A 63 2.36 8.30 -3.13
N MET A 64 2.44 7.42 -2.13
CA MET A 64 3.00 6.07 -2.27
C MET A 64 2.10 5.13 -3.07
N LEU A 65 0.78 5.17 -2.83
CA LEU A 65 -0.16 4.21 -3.44
C LEU A 65 -0.21 4.32 -4.98
N PRO A 66 -0.34 5.50 -5.61
CA PRO A 66 -0.33 5.60 -7.07
C PRO A 66 0.99 5.11 -7.69
N ARG A 67 2.11 5.36 -7.01
CA ARG A 67 3.45 4.96 -7.47
C ARG A 67 3.64 3.45 -7.41
N PHE A 68 3.23 2.84 -6.30
CA PHE A 68 3.23 1.40 -6.14
C PHE A 68 2.38 0.73 -7.23
N MET A 69 1.16 1.24 -7.49
CA MET A 69 0.29 0.70 -8.53
C MET A 69 0.90 0.86 -9.94
N ALA A 70 1.56 1.99 -10.22
CA ALA A 70 2.25 2.19 -11.50
C ALA A 70 3.43 1.22 -11.68
N GLN A 71 4.18 0.91 -10.61
CA GLN A 71 5.25 -0.09 -10.65
C GLN A 71 4.69 -1.49 -10.85
N LEU A 72 3.65 -1.84 -10.10
CA LEU A 72 2.97 -3.13 -10.17
C LEU A 72 2.48 -3.43 -11.61
N VAL A 73 1.87 -2.44 -12.28
CA VAL A 73 1.43 -2.58 -13.68
C VAL A 73 2.59 -2.90 -14.61
N LYS A 74 3.74 -2.22 -14.46
CA LYS A 74 4.93 -2.48 -15.29
C LYS A 74 5.46 -3.89 -15.09
N ASP A 75 5.56 -4.31 -13.84
CA ASP A 75 6.04 -5.65 -13.50
C ASP A 75 5.11 -6.73 -14.07
N TYR A 76 3.78 -6.56 -13.94
CA TYR A 76 2.80 -7.49 -14.54
C TYR A 76 2.88 -7.53 -16.07
N GLN A 77 3.06 -6.40 -16.74
CA GLN A 77 3.21 -6.37 -18.20
C GLN A 77 4.46 -7.13 -18.66
N ALA A 78 5.58 -6.96 -17.97
CA ALA A 78 6.80 -7.70 -18.26
C ALA A 78 6.61 -9.21 -18.06
N TRP A 79 5.99 -9.62 -16.95
CA TRP A 79 5.67 -11.03 -16.70
C TRP A 79 4.74 -11.61 -17.78
N ALA A 80 3.71 -10.86 -18.18
CA ALA A 80 2.76 -11.29 -19.20
C ALA A 80 3.39 -11.41 -20.59
N SER A 81 4.44 -10.64 -20.88
CA SER A 81 5.18 -10.72 -22.15
C SER A 81 6.12 -11.93 -22.28
N GLY A 82 6.19 -12.79 -21.26
CA GLY A 82 6.97 -14.02 -21.28
C GLY A 82 8.41 -13.86 -20.80
N ASP A 83 8.75 -12.76 -20.12
CA ASP A 83 10.02 -12.65 -19.42
C ASP A 83 10.02 -13.56 -18.17
N ALA A 84 10.71 -14.69 -18.30
CA ALA A 84 10.85 -15.67 -17.24
C ALA A 84 11.79 -15.25 -16.10
N SER A 85 12.52 -14.12 -16.25
CA SER A 85 13.44 -13.62 -15.22
C SER A 85 12.74 -13.29 -13.91
N ARG A 86 11.45 -12.90 -13.98
CA ARG A 86 10.63 -12.43 -12.86
C ARG A 86 11.31 -11.35 -12.01
N GLN A 87 12.26 -10.61 -12.59
CA GLN A 87 12.91 -9.52 -11.86
C GLN A 87 11.93 -8.34 -11.74
N PRO A 88 11.87 -7.68 -10.58
CA PRO A 88 11.16 -6.42 -10.47
C PRO A 88 11.85 -5.40 -11.38
N LEU A 89 11.13 -4.89 -12.37
CA LEU A 89 11.63 -3.81 -13.25
C LEU A 89 11.30 -2.43 -12.67
N GLY A 90 10.43 -2.38 -11.66
CA GLY A 90 10.29 -1.25 -10.77
C GLY A 90 11.62 -0.89 -10.10
N THR A 91 12.17 0.29 -10.41
CA THR A 91 13.48 0.73 -9.89
C THR A 91 13.44 1.16 -8.42
N GLY A 92 12.28 1.10 -7.75
CA GLY A 92 12.11 1.59 -6.38
C GLY A 92 12.38 3.10 -6.21
N GLN A 93 12.65 3.83 -7.30
CA GLN A 93 12.96 5.26 -7.23
C GLN A 93 11.70 6.06 -6.93
N ILE A 94 11.82 6.94 -5.93
CA ILE A 94 10.80 7.79 -5.31
C ILE A 94 10.90 9.19 -5.89
#